data_AF-A0A662A3R1-F1
#
_entry.id   AF-A0A662A3R1-F1
#
_cell.length_a   1.000
_cell.length_b   1.000
_cell.length_c   1.000
_cell.angle_alpha   90.00
_cell.angle_beta   90.00
_cell.angle_gamma   90.00
#
_symmetry.space_group_name_H-M   'P 1'
#
loop_
_entity.id
_entity.type
_entity.pdbx_description
1 polymer ?
#
loop_
_entity_poly.entity_id
_entity_poly.type
_entity_poly.pdbx_seq_one_letter_code
_entity_poly.pdbx_strand_id
1 'polypeptide(L)'
;MLHLNSTKRLSIDIDIILPKELENFEGILDELSLEQGFLRKEFQHRDTKSKIKKEHYKFFYTPLHKSNKEEEYVLLDILFEEINYTKLERIPIQSSFVPIDGEPKYVKVPCLEDMLGDKLTAFAPNTTGIPYFKKKDSKSMEIIKQLYDIGNLFDVVENLEIIKTTFSNFAATELAYRDKEGLSKNDVLDDVFQTSLCIVTRGAEGKGEFEQLQHGIRRITGFIFSESYHLEKTIVHASKAAYIASLILHDASTIEKFEDPKQLKNWKIGEEMNNKLNKLKKSNPEAFFYWYKIYELTTQTN
;
A
#
# COMPACT_ATOMS: atom_id res chain seq x y z
N MET A 1 -10.41 5.57 -3.55
CA MET A 1 -11.51 6.37 -4.12
C MET A 1 -12.61 6.57 -3.09
N LEU A 2 -13.21 5.50 -2.55
CA LEU A 2 -14.37 5.62 -1.65
C LEU A 2 -14.07 6.40 -0.34
N HIS A 3 -12.98 6.12 0.37
CA HIS A 3 -12.66 6.84 1.62
C HIS A 3 -12.32 8.32 1.44
N LEU A 4 -11.39 8.61 0.52
CA LEU A 4 -10.83 9.96 0.39
C LEU A 4 -11.73 10.90 -0.43
N ASN A 5 -12.86 10.39 -0.95
CA ASN A 5 -13.69 11.05 -1.96
C ASN A 5 -12.84 11.72 -3.07
N SER A 6 -11.71 11.09 -3.38
CA SER A 6 -10.67 11.63 -4.25
C SER A 6 -10.24 10.54 -5.21
N THR A 7 -10.23 10.90 -6.48
CA THR A 7 -9.91 10.04 -7.60
C THR A 7 -8.43 10.16 -7.89
N LYS A 8 -7.58 9.55 -7.05
CA LYS A 8 -6.11 9.65 -7.17
C LYS A 8 -5.54 8.72 -8.24
N ARG A 9 -5.86 7.44 -8.16
CA ARG A 9 -5.52 6.37 -9.12
C ARG A 9 -6.67 5.37 -9.22
N LEU A 10 -6.78 4.66 -10.36
CA LEU A 10 -7.76 3.59 -10.52
C LEU A 10 -7.21 2.30 -9.88
N SER A 11 -8.10 1.56 -9.24
CA SER A 11 -7.88 0.16 -8.85
C SER A 11 -8.91 -0.68 -9.58
N ILE A 12 -8.48 -1.79 -10.16
CA ILE A 12 -9.32 -2.70 -10.95
C ILE A 12 -9.52 -4.05 -10.27
N ASP A 13 -8.90 -4.22 -9.11
CA ASP A 13 -8.98 -5.41 -8.27
C ASP A 13 -9.92 -5.13 -7.10
N ILE A 14 -10.77 -6.10 -6.77
CA ILE A 14 -11.67 -6.09 -5.63
C ILE A 14 -11.14 -7.14 -4.63
N ASP A 15 -10.70 -6.67 -3.47
CA ASP A 15 -10.25 -7.52 -2.37
C ASP A 15 -11.31 -7.54 -1.26
N ILE A 16 -11.75 -8.72 -0.84
CA ILE A 16 -12.68 -8.89 0.29
C ILE A 16 -12.16 -9.91 1.29
N ILE A 17 -12.47 -9.67 2.57
CA ILE A 17 -12.22 -10.61 3.66
C ILE A 17 -13.56 -11.20 4.10
N LEU A 18 -13.65 -12.53 4.12
CA LEU A 18 -14.83 -13.27 4.56
C LEU A 18 -14.48 -14.18 5.76
N PRO A 19 -14.96 -13.88 6.98
CA PRO A 19 -14.69 -14.72 8.15
C PRO A 19 -15.22 -16.15 8.04
N LYS A 20 -16.25 -16.35 7.22
CA LYS A 20 -16.89 -17.65 7.02
C LYS A 20 -17.27 -17.82 5.56
N GLU A 21 -17.14 -19.04 5.09
CA GLU A 21 -17.69 -19.46 3.81
C GLU A 21 -19.21 -19.38 3.86
N LEU A 22 -19.80 -18.84 2.80
CA LEU A 22 -21.24 -18.80 2.62
C LEU A 22 -21.69 -20.11 1.98
N GLU A 23 -22.81 -20.66 2.43
CA GLU A 23 -23.45 -21.77 1.73
C GLU A 23 -23.82 -21.34 0.30
N ASN A 24 -23.55 -22.21 -0.67
CA ASN A 24 -23.78 -21.96 -2.09
C ASN A 24 -23.09 -20.69 -2.66
N PHE A 25 -21.91 -20.34 -2.14
CA PHE A 25 -21.19 -19.14 -2.57
C PHE A 25 -20.93 -19.07 -4.07
N GLU A 26 -20.53 -20.19 -4.69
CA GLU A 26 -20.32 -20.27 -6.15
C GLU A 26 -21.59 -19.95 -6.95
N GLY A 27 -22.74 -20.49 -6.51
CA GLY A 27 -24.03 -20.23 -7.14
C GLY A 27 -24.45 -18.76 -7.04
N ILE A 28 -24.20 -18.12 -5.89
CA ILE A 28 -24.43 -16.68 -5.71
C ILE A 28 -23.57 -15.88 -6.71
N LEU A 29 -22.29 -16.24 -6.88
CA LEU A 29 -21.42 -15.57 -7.84
C LEU A 29 -21.82 -15.81 -9.30
N ASP A 30 -22.36 -16.99 -9.62
CA ASP A 30 -22.88 -17.30 -10.97
C ASP A 30 -24.13 -16.45 -11.29
N GLU A 31 -25.08 -16.38 -10.36
CA GLU A 31 -26.27 -15.53 -10.49
C GLU A 31 -25.88 -14.05 -10.65
N LEU A 32 -25.00 -13.56 -9.78
CA LEU A 32 -24.50 -12.18 -9.85
C LEU A 32 -23.77 -11.89 -11.16
N SER A 33 -22.97 -12.84 -11.66
CA SER A 33 -22.26 -12.67 -12.95
C SER A 33 -23.25 -12.43 -14.08
N LEU A 34 -24.35 -13.20 -14.13
CA LEU A 34 -25.39 -13.07 -15.15
C LEU A 34 -26.18 -11.77 -14.99
N GLU A 35 -26.61 -11.44 -13.78
CA GLU A 35 -27.39 -10.24 -13.48
C GLU A 35 -26.65 -8.94 -13.84
N GLN A 36 -25.34 -8.90 -13.59
CA GLN A 36 -24.50 -7.72 -13.84
C GLN A 36 -24.00 -7.63 -15.30
N GLY A 37 -24.36 -8.60 -16.15
CA GLY A 37 -24.00 -8.60 -17.57
C GLY A 37 -22.56 -9.00 -17.87
N PHE A 38 -21.89 -9.72 -16.96
CA PHE A 38 -20.60 -10.35 -17.27
C PHE A 38 -20.80 -11.52 -18.23
N LEU A 39 -19.85 -11.70 -19.16
CA LEU A 39 -19.87 -12.76 -20.16
C LEU A 39 -19.64 -14.14 -19.55
N ARG A 40 -18.70 -14.21 -18.60
CA ARG A 40 -18.32 -15.43 -17.89
C ARG A 40 -17.54 -15.11 -16.62
N LYS A 41 -17.63 -16.04 -15.67
CA LYS A 41 -16.78 -16.12 -14.47
C LYS A 41 -15.74 -17.23 -14.66
N GLU A 42 -14.51 -16.99 -14.24
CA GLU A 42 -13.45 -17.99 -14.21
C GLU A 42 -12.83 -18.05 -12.81
N PHE A 43 -12.93 -19.23 -12.18
CA PHE A 43 -12.19 -19.51 -10.94
C PHE A 43 -10.72 -19.77 -11.27
N GLN A 44 -9.84 -18.99 -10.66
CA GLN A 44 -8.40 -19.10 -10.81
C GLN A 44 -7.83 -19.97 -9.69
N HIS A 45 -7.79 -21.29 -9.92
CA HIS A 45 -7.11 -22.17 -8.98
C HIS A 45 -5.62 -21.80 -8.89
N ARG A 46 -5.17 -21.50 -7.69
CA ARG A 46 -3.74 -21.32 -7.39
C ARG A 46 -3.35 -22.39 -6.40
N ASP A 47 -2.52 -23.34 -6.82
CA ASP A 47 -1.85 -24.25 -5.89
C ASP A 47 -0.97 -23.42 -4.95
N THR A 48 -1.47 -23.16 -3.75
CA THR A 48 -0.69 -22.50 -2.71
C THR A 48 -0.29 -23.53 -1.68
N LYS A 49 1.01 -23.64 -1.40
CA LYS A 49 1.53 -24.33 -0.20
C LYS A 49 1.16 -23.63 1.12
N SER A 50 0.33 -22.58 1.05
CA SER A 50 -0.04 -21.73 2.18
C SER A 50 -1.20 -22.36 2.94
N LYS A 51 -1.20 -22.19 4.27
CA LYS A 51 -2.30 -22.61 5.17
C LYS A 51 -3.56 -21.76 5.03
N ILE A 52 -3.53 -20.72 4.19
CA ILE A 52 -4.62 -19.76 4.01
C ILE A 52 -5.54 -20.25 2.90
N LYS A 53 -6.85 -20.16 3.14
CA LYS A 53 -7.82 -20.30 2.06
C LYS A 53 -8.00 -18.95 1.36
N LYS A 54 -7.58 -18.89 0.09
CA LYS A 54 -7.80 -17.76 -0.82
C LYS A 54 -8.50 -18.24 -2.06
N GLU A 55 -9.48 -17.47 -2.52
CA GLU A 55 -10.16 -17.72 -3.79
C GLU A 55 -9.99 -16.51 -4.70
N HIS A 56 -9.81 -16.78 -5.99
CA HIS A 56 -9.51 -15.76 -6.99
C HIS A 56 -10.46 -15.97 -8.17
N TYR A 57 -11.20 -14.93 -8.55
CA TYR A 57 -12.15 -14.98 -9.64
C TYR A 57 -11.86 -13.89 -10.66
N LYS A 58 -12.07 -14.21 -11.93
CA LYS A 58 -12.13 -13.24 -13.03
C LYS A 58 -13.55 -13.15 -13.54
N PHE A 59 -14.06 -11.93 -13.63
CA PHE A 59 -15.35 -11.63 -14.25
C PHE A 59 -15.10 -10.90 -15.57
N PHE A 60 -15.40 -11.57 -16.69
CA PHE A 60 -15.10 -11.06 -18.03
C PHE A 60 -16.24 -10.22 -18.59
N TYR A 61 -15.91 -9.14 -19.28
CA TYR A 61 -16.87 -8.22 -19.90
C TYR A 61 -16.37 -7.72 -21.25
N THR A 62 -17.30 -7.25 -22.10
CA THR A 62 -16.96 -6.57 -23.35
C THR A 62 -16.63 -5.11 -23.06
N PRO A 63 -15.39 -4.63 -23.33
CA PRO A 63 -15.05 -3.23 -23.12
C PRO A 63 -15.81 -2.33 -24.10
N LEU A 64 -16.38 -1.22 -23.60
CA LEU A 64 -17.10 -0.24 -24.45
C LEU A 64 -16.15 0.51 -25.39
N HIS A 65 -14.92 0.78 -24.95
CA HIS A 65 -13.88 1.34 -25.80
C HIS A 65 -13.16 0.22 -26.55
N LYS A 66 -12.80 0.48 -27.82
CA LYS A 66 -11.92 -0.42 -28.59
C LYS A 66 -10.57 -0.56 -27.90
N SER A 67 -10.42 -1.60 -27.08
CA SER A 67 -9.11 -2.10 -26.70
C SER A 67 -8.65 -3.11 -27.76
N ASN A 68 -7.37 -3.50 -27.71
CA ASN A 68 -6.85 -4.54 -28.60
C ASN A 68 -7.34 -5.95 -28.21
N LYS A 69 -8.33 -6.06 -27.31
CA LYS A 69 -8.87 -7.31 -26.79
C LYS A 69 -10.38 -7.34 -26.98
N GLU A 70 -10.91 -8.52 -27.28
CA GLU A 70 -12.36 -8.77 -27.39
C GLU A 70 -13.03 -8.83 -26.01
N GLU A 71 -12.31 -9.30 -24.99
CA GLU A 71 -12.76 -9.38 -23.59
C GLU A 71 -11.73 -8.73 -22.66
N GLU A 72 -12.23 -8.03 -21.65
CA GLU A 72 -11.46 -7.61 -20.47
C GLU A 72 -12.06 -8.23 -19.20
N TYR A 73 -11.40 -8.08 -18.05
CA TYR A 73 -11.88 -8.68 -16.80
C TYR A 73 -11.61 -7.82 -15.58
N VAL A 74 -12.45 -7.98 -14.56
CA VAL A 74 -12.26 -7.50 -13.19
C VAL A 74 -11.84 -8.68 -12.31
N LEU A 75 -10.94 -8.44 -11.36
CA LEU A 75 -10.49 -9.46 -10.41
C LEU A 75 -11.24 -9.33 -9.09
N LEU A 76 -11.67 -10.48 -8.54
CA LEU A 76 -12.17 -10.61 -7.18
C LEU A 76 -11.27 -11.57 -6.41
N ASP A 77 -10.56 -11.05 -5.43
CA ASP A 77 -9.69 -11.77 -4.53
C ASP A 77 -10.37 -11.86 -3.16
N ILE A 78 -10.55 -13.09 -2.68
CA ILE A 78 -11.26 -13.40 -1.44
C ILE A 78 -10.30 -14.07 -0.48
N LEU A 79 -10.21 -13.52 0.72
CA LEU A 79 -9.43 -14.05 1.82
C LEU A 79 -10.37 -14.53 2.93
N PHE A 80 -10.33 -15.83 3.21
CA PHE A 80 -11.16 -16.43 4.24
C PHE A 80 -10.44 -16.43 5.60
N GLU A 81 -10.67 -15.38 6.39
CA GLU A 81 -10.09 -15.20 7.72
C GLU A 81 -10.90 -14.24 8.59
N GLU A 82 -10.63 -14.25 9.89
CA GLU A 82 -11.14 -13.24 10.82
C GLU A 82 -10.62 -11.84 10.49
N ILE A 83 -11.47 -10.83 10.67
CA ILE A 83 -11.11 -9.45 10.33
C ILE A 83 -10.13 -8.91 11.38
N ASN A 84 -8.90 -8.63 10.95
CA ASN A 84 -7.82 -8.15 11.81
C ASN A 84 -7.68 -6.61 11.87
N TYR A 85 -8.59 -5.88 11.22
CA TYR A 85 -8.64 -4.42 11.26
C TYR A 85 -9.23 -3.90 12.57
N THR A 86 -8.66 -2.82 13.10
CA THR A 86 -9.04 -2.26 14.40
C THR A 86 -10.38 -1.53 14.35
N LYS A 87 -10.64 -0.78 13.27
CA LYS A 87 -11.83 0.05 13.12
C LYS A 87 -12.40 -0.10 11.70
N LEU A 88 -13.62 -0.65 11.64
CA LEU A 88 -14.40 -0.70 10.40
C LEU A 88 -15.36 0.47 10.32
N GLU A 89 -15.45 1.06 9.13
CA GLU A 89 -16.36 2.14 8.78
C GLU A 89 -17.36 1.65 7.74
N ARG A 90 -18.59 2.17 7.80
CA ARG A 90 -19.64 1.86 6.83
C ARG A 90 -19.76 3.01 5.85
N ILE A 91 -19.33 2.81 4.61
CA ILE A 91 -19.30 3.87 3.59
C ILE A 91 -20.18 3.50 2.40
N PRO A 92 -20.82 4.49 1.74
CA PRO A 92 -21.55 4.24 0.51
C PRO A 92 -20.60 3.95 -0.64
N ILE A 93 -20.95 2.98 -1.49
CA ILE A 93 -20.33 2.80 -2.80
C ILE A 93 -20.85 3.95 -3.66
N GLN A 94 -20.05 5.00 -3.79
CA GLN A 94 -20.33 6.15 -4.63
C GLN A 94 -19.12 6.52 -5.48
N SER A 95 -19.35 6.77 -6.76
CA SER A 95 -18.32 7.14 -7.72
C SER A 95 -18.62 8.52 -8.31
N SER A 96 -17.60 9.35 -8.49
CA SER A 96 -17.71 10.59 -9.26
C SER A 96 -17.72 10.35 -10.77
N PHE A 97 -17.41 9.14 -11.22
CA PHE A 97 -17.34 8.78 -12.64
C PHE A 97 -18.63 8.16 -13.17
N VAL A 98 -19.36 7.44 -12.32
CA VAL A 98 -20.54 6.68 -12.72
C VAL A 98 -21.71 7.10 -11.83
N PRO A 99 -22.80 7.63 -12.40
CA PRO A 99 -23.99 7.96 -11.63
C PRO A 99 -24.62 6.69 -11.07
N ILE A 100 -25.25 6.81 -9.90
CA ILE A 100 -25.98 5.72 -9.26
C ILE A 100 -27.45 5.93 -9.52
N ASP A 101 -28.13 4.85 -9.92
CA ASP A 101 -29.59 4.79 -9.92
C ASP A 101 -30.07 4.19 -8.59
N GLY A 102 -31.00 4.88 -7.92
CA GLY A 102 -31.49 4.51 -6.59
C GLY A 102 -30.54 4.80 -5.42
N GLU A 103 -30.76 4.10 -4.30
CA GLU A 103 -30.00 4.30 -3.06
C GLU A 103 -28.62 3.62 -3.12
N PRO A 104 -27.55 4.28 -2.65
CA PRO A 104 -26.22 3.70 -2.66
C PRO A 104 -26.15 2.48 -1.75
N LYS A 105 -25.49 1.43 -2.24
CA LYS A 105 -25.15 0.27 -1.40
C LYS A 105 -24.02 0.66 -0.46
N TYR A 106 -24.06 0.12 0.76
CA TYR A 106 -23.04 0.41 1.78
C TYR A 106 -22.16 -0.80 2.01
N VAL A 107 -20.87 -0.56 2.18
CA VAL A 107 -19.87 -1.58 2.48
C VAL A 107 -19.15 -1.26 3.78
N LYS A 108 -18.66 -2.31 4.44
CA LYS A 108 -17.74 -2.18 5.57
C LYS A 108 -16.32 -2.21 5.03
N VAL A 109 -15.50 -1.26 5.49
CA VAL A 109 -14.13 -1.06 5.04
C VAL A 109 -13.26 -0.66 6.24
N PRO A 110 -11.97 -0.99 6.24
CA PRO A 110 -11.03 -0.48 7.25
C PRO A 110 -10.95 1.05 7.23
N CYS A 111 -10.74 1.69 8.38
CA CYS A 111 -10.46 3.12 8.42
C CYS A 111 -9.11 3.46 7.74
N LEU A 112 -8.82 4.75 7.52
CA LEU A 112 -7.63 5.20 6.82
C LEU A 112 -6.32 4.78 7.51
N GLU A 113 -6.28 4.82 8.84
CA GLU A 113 -5.16 4.36 9.65
C GLU A 113 -4.92 2.86 9.52
N ASP A 114 -5.99 2.05 9.57
CA ASP A 114 -5.92 0.61 9.35
C ASP A 114 -5.34 0.29 7.96
N MET A 115 -5.84 0.97 6.93
CA MET A 115 -5.33 0.82 5.57
C MET A 115 -3.83 1.15 5.47
N LEU A 116 -3.38 2.21 6.13
CA LEU A 116 -1.96 2.59 6.11
C LEU A 116 -1.10 1.52 6.80
N GLY A 117 -1.53 1.01 7.95
CA GLY A 117 -0.84 -0.06 8.68
C GLY A 117 -0.68 -1.34 7.84
N ASP A 118 -1.75 -1.79 7.18
CA ASP A 118 -1.71 -2.93 6.26
C ASP A 118 -0.78 -2.66 5.06
N LYS A 119 -0.92 -1.51 4.40
CA LYS A 119 -0.10 -1.15 3.22
C LYS A 119 1.40 -1.14 3.51
N LEU A 120 1.82 -0.78 4.72
CA LEU A 120 3.23 -0.85 5.13
C LEU A 120 3.76 -2.29 5.09
N THR A 121 2.98 -3.27 5.55
CA THR A 121 3.37 -4.69 5.48
C THR A 121 3.50 -5.18 4.03
N ALA A 122 2.69 -4.64 3.12
CA ALA A 122 2.73 -4.94 1.69
C ALA A 122 3.90 -4.25 0.95
N PHE A 123 4.42 -3.14 1.48
CA PHE A 123 5.52 -2.36 0.90
C PHE A 123 6.93 -2.85 1.32
N ALA A 124 7.02 -3.96 2.06
CA ALA A 124 8.29 -4.52 2.54
C ALA A 124 8.77 -5.71 1.65
N PRO A 125 9.46 -5.48 0.51
CA PRO A 125 9.65 -6.49 -0.54
C PRO A 125 10.57 -7.66 -0.15
N ASN A 126 11.43 -7.50 0.85
CA ASN A 126 12.37 -8.53 1.31
C ASN A 126 11.80 -9.37 2.46
N THR A 127 10.69 -8.95 3.08
CA THR A 127 10.07 -9.58 4.24
C THR A 127 8.63 -10.05 3.93
N THR A 128 7.60 -9.32 4.36
CA THR A 128 6.16 -9.68 4.22
C THR A 128 5.54 -9.17 2.93
N GLY A 129 6.12 -8.18 2.30
CA GLY A 129 5.49 -7.44 1.21
C GLY A 129 5.55 -8.12 -0.15
N ILE A 130 5.27 -7.31 -1.17
CA ILE A 130 5.29 -7.74 -2.56
C ILE A 130 6.76 -7.95 -2.98
N PRO A 131 7.19 -9.17 -3.31
CA PRO A 131 8.57 -9.41 -3.71
C PRO A 131 8.85 -8.74 -5.06
N TYR A 132 10.10 -8.36 -5.33
CA TYR A 132 10.48 -7.76 -6.62
C TYR A 132 10.09 -8.62 -7.83
N PHE A 133 10.16 -9.94 -7.67
CA PHE A 133 9.82 -10.91 -8.71
C PHE A 133 8.88 -12.00 -8.17
N LYS A 134 7.90 -12.38 -8.99
CA LYS A 134 7.16 -13.64 -8.81
C LYS A 134 7.42 -14.49 -10.05
N LYS A 135 8.18 -15.59 -9.87
CA LYS A 135 8.79 -16.32 -10.99
C LYS A 135 9.67 -15.37 -11.82
N LYS A 136 9.35 -15.14 -13.09
CA LYS A 136 10.08 -14.22 -13.99
C LYS A 136 9.44 -12.83 -14.10
N ASP A 137 8.27 -12.63 -13.50
CA ASP A 137 7.52 -11.39 -13.64
C ASP A 137 7.94 -10.37 -12.58
N SER A 138 8.40 -9.20 -13.03
CA SER A 138 8.65 -8.06 -12.14
C SER A 138 7.33 -7.56 -11.53
N LYS A 139 7.29 -7.43 -10.20
CA LYS A 139 6.19 -6.86 -9.42
C LYS A 139 6.52 -5.47 -8.89
N SER A 140 7.58 -4.85 -9.40
CA SER A 140 7.99 -3.47 -9.09
C SER A 140 6.85 -2.45 -9.12
N MET A 141 5.97 -2.51 -10.12
CA MET A 141 4.81 -1.60 -10.20
C MET A 141 3.86 -1.78 -9.02
N GLU A 142 3.64 -3.01 -8.57
CA GLU A 142 2.76 -3.31 -7.44
C GLU A 142 3.36 -2.83 -6.10
N ILE A 143 4.70 -2.91 -5.95
CA ILE A 143 5.42 -2.30 -4.82
C ILE A 143 5.21 -0.78 -4.81
N ILE A 144 5.39 -0.12 -5.95
CA ILE A 144 5.23 1.33 -6.06
C ILE A 144 3.77 1.77 -5.89
N LYS A 145 2.78 0.92 -6.24
CA LYS A 145 1.36 1.17 -5.90
C LYS A 145 1.16 1.23 -4.39
N GLN A 146 1.76 0.32 -3.62
CA GLN A 146 1.68 0.38 -2.16
C GLN A 146 2.29 1.69 -1.63
N LEU A 147 3.46 2.08 -2.15
CA LEU A 147 4.11 3.33 -1.75
C LEU A 147 3.28 4.57 -2.11
N TYR A 148 2.63 4.56 -3.27
CA TYR A 148 1.73 5.65 -3.67
C TYR A 148 0.57 5.77 -2.68
N ASP A 149 -0.06 4.65 -2.32
CA ASP A 149 -1.17 4.64 -1.38
C ASP A 149 -0.72 5.10 0.02
N ILE A 150 0.41 4.60 0.51
CA ILE A 150 1.04 5.03 1.78
C ILE A 150 1.23 6.54 1.82
N GLY A 151 1.83 7.11 0.76
CA GLY A 151 2.12 8.54 0.70
C GLY A 151 0.86 9.41 0.75
N ASN A 152 -0.23 8.97 0.12
CA ASN A 152 -1.51 9.69 0.13
C ASN A 152 -2.28 9.49 1.44
N LEU A 153 -2.24 8.29 2.03
CA LEU A 153 -2.88 8.00 3.32
C LEU A 153 -2.19 8.78 4.44
N PHE A 154 -0.86 8.85 4.44
CA PHE A 154 -0.07 9.61 5.41
C PHE A 154 -0.56 11.06 5.57
N ASP A 155 -0.97 11.70 4.47
CA ASP A 155 -1.40 13.10 4.49
C ASP A 155 -2.65 13.35 5.33
N VAL A 156 -3.50 12.33 5.51
CA VAL A 156 -4.82 12.47 6.12
C VAL A 156 -5.00 11.69 7.42
N VAL A 157 -4.16 10.70 7.71
CA VAL A 157 -4.22 9.96 8.98
C VAL A 157 -3.73 10.80 10.15
N GLU A 158 -4.23 10.49 11.35
CA GLU A 158 -3.83 11.18 12.57
C GLU A 158 -3.52 10.20 13.71
N ASN A 159 -4.22 9.06 13.77
CA ASN A 159 -4.11 8.14 14.89
C ASN A 159 -3.02 7.08 14.69
N LEU A 160 -1.82 7.35 15.23
CA LEU A 160 -0.68 6.43 15.18
C LEU A 160 -0.94 5.09 15.88
N GLU A 161 -1.76 5.05 16.91
CA GLU A 161 -2.01 3.83 17.68
C GLU A 161 -2.77 2.78 16.85
N ILE A 162 -3.74 3.21 16.05
CA ILE A 162 -4.44 2.32 15.11
C ILE A 162 -3.45 1.79 14.06
N ILE A 163 -2.59 2.66 13.50
CA ILE A 163 -1.57 2.25 12.52
C ILE A 163 -0.62 1.20 13.13
N LYS A 164 -0.12 1.44 14.35
CA LYS A 164 0.78 0.51 15.08
C LYS A 164 0.12 -0.84 15.34
N THR A 165 -1.12 -0.83 15.82
CA THR A 165 -1.89 -2.04 16.12
C THR A 165 -2.10 -2.87 14.86
N THR A 166 -2.55 -2.23 13.78
CA THR A 166 -2.87 -2.91 12.53
C THR A 166 -1.63 -3.42 11.82
N PHE A 167 -0.57 -2.60 11.73
CA PHE A 167 0.72 -3.08 11.25
C PHE A 167 1.20 -4.31 12.04
N SER A 168 1.09 -4.25 13.37
CA SER A 168 1.54 -5.33 14.24
C SER A 168 0.78 -6.63 14.04
N ASN A 169 -0.52 -6.56 13.78
CA ASN A 169 -1.36 -7.73 13.50
C ASN A 169 -1.05 -8.31 12.13
N PHE A 170 -1.05 -7.48 11.09
CA PHE A 170 -0.80 -7.93 9.71
C PHE A 170 0.63 -8.43 9.51
N ALA A 171 1.63 -7.80 10.12
CA ALA A 171 3.02 -8.27 10.05
C ALA A 171 3.16 -9.66 10.69
N ALA A 172 2.53 -9.91 11.84
CA ALA A 172 2.55 -11.24 12.47
C ALA A 172 1.91 -12.30 11.58
N THR A 173 0.72 -11.98 11.05
CA THR A 173 -0.05 -12.85 10.18
C THR A 173 0.71 -13.19 8.89
N GLU A 174 1.25 -12.17 8.19
CA GLU A 174 2.00 -12.36 6.94
C GLU A 174 3.33 -13.08 7.13
N LEU A 175 4.04 -12.86 8.25
CA LEU A 175 5.26 -13.60 8.58
C LEU A 175 4.95 -15.10 8.78
N ALA A 176 3.89 -15.42 9.51
CA ALA A 176 3.45 -16.80 9.72
C ALA A 176 3.05 -17.49 8.41
N TYR A 177 2.46 -16.75 7.47
CA TYR A 177 2.05 -17.26 6.17
C TYR A 177 3.19 -17.59 5.22
N ARG A 178 4.34 -16.91 5.37
CA ARG A 178 5.48 -17.03 4.46
C ARG A 178 6.54 -18.00 4.94
N ASP A 179 6.31 -18.67 6.08
CA ASP A 179 7.24 -19.63 6.70
C ASP A 179 8.66 -19.04 6.88
N LYS A 180 8.72 -17.72 7.10
CA LYS A 180 9.99 -16.99 7.31
C LYS A 180 10.35 -17.07 8.79
N GLU A 181 10.74 -18.25 9.24
CA GLU A 181 11.27 -18.44 10.59
C GLU A 181 12.46 -17.50 10.82
N GLY A 182 12.46 -16.82 11.98
CA GLY A 182 13.54 -15.93 12.40
C GLY A 182 13.38 -14.45 12.04
N LEU A 183 12.34 -14.06 11.30
CA LEU A 183 12.00 -12.65 11.11
C LEU A 183 10.96 -12.16 12.14
N SER A 184 11.13 -10.92 12.57
CA SER A 184 10.27 -10.20 13.49
C SER A 184 9.54 -9.05 12.81
N LYS A 185 8.59 -8.43 13.52
CA LYS A 185 7.91 -7.20 13.07
C LYS A 185 8.92 -6.06 12.83
N ASN A 186 10.00 -6.02 13.60
CA ASN A 186 11.05 -5.01 13.44
C ASN A 186 11.83 -5.21 12.15
N ASP A 187 12.01 -6.46 11.69
CA ASP A 187 12.65 -6.73 10.39
C ASP A 187 11.77 -6.24 9.22
N VAL A 188 10.45 -6.32 9.37
CA VAL A 188 9.50 -5.75 8.38
C VAL A 188 9.60 -4.22 8.36
N LEU A 189 9.72 -3.58 9.52
CA LEU A 189 9.93 -2.12 9.62
C LEU A 189 11.29 -1.70 9.03
N ASP A 190 12.37 -2.45 9.31
CA ASP A 190 13.68 -2.22 8.68
C ASP A 190 13.56 -2.35 7.16
N ASP A 191 12.86 -3.35 6.64
CA ASP A 191 12.69 -3.52 5.21
C ASP A 191 11.94 -2.34 4.54
N VAL A 192 10.87 -1.83 5.17
CA VAL A 192 10.20 -0.59 4.73
C VAL A 192 11.18 0.59 4.73
N PHE A 193 11.93 0.75 5.81
CA PHE A 193 12.91 1.82 5.98
C PHE A 193 14.03 1.74 4.93
N GLN A 194 14.64 0.57 4.76
CA GLN A 194 15.75 0.32 3.86
C GLN A 194 15.33 0.42 2.39
N THR A 195 14.14 -0.05 2.05
CA THR A 195 13.56 0.13 0.71
C THR A 195 13.32 1.60 0.42
N SER A 196 12.81 2.35 1.39
CA SER A 196 12.61 3.80 1.28
C SER A 196 13.93 4.56 1.14
N LEU A 197 14.95 4.20 1.93
CA LEU A 197 16.29 4.78 1.83
C LEU A 197 16.92 4.52 0.46
N CYS A 198 16.71 3.33 -0.10
CA CYS A 198 17.12 2.98 -1.47
C CYS A 198 16.50 3.91 -2.51
N ILE A 199 15.21 4.20 -2.42
CA ILE A 199 14.54 5.15 -3.33
C ILE A 199 15.14 6.56 -3.19
N VAL A 200 15.23 7.04 -1.94
CA VAL A 200 15.63 8.42 -1.63
C VAL A 200 17.08 8.70 -2.04
N THR A 201 17.96 7.73 -1.81
CA THR A 201 19.39 7.84 -2.15
C THR A 201 19.71 7.42 -3.58
N ARG A 202 18.68 7.08 -4.36
CA ARG A 202 18.80 6.62 -5.75
C ARG A 202 19.70 5.39 -5.89
N GLY A 203 19.53 4.43 -4.99
CA GLY A 203 20.28 3.18 -4.92
C GLY A 203 21.68 3.28 -4.31
N ALA A 204 22.09 4.45 -3.83
CA ALA A 204 23.42 4.59 -3.23
C ALA A 204 23.53 3.90 -1.86
N GLU A 205 22.42 3.83 -1.11
CA GLU A 205 22.30 3.20 0.21
C GLU A 205 20.92 2.54 0.34
N GLY A 206 20.66 1.87 1.46
CA GLY A 206 19.45 1.08 1.66
C GLY A 206 19.57 -0.32 1.06
N LYS A 207 18.62 -1.20 1.42
CA LYS A 207 18.53 -2.59 0.95
C LYS A 207 17.32 -2.72 0.03
N GLY A 208 17.52 -2.47 -1.27
CA GLY A 208 16.48 -2.63 -2.27
C GLY A 208 17.03 -2.65 -3.69
N GLU A 209 16.23 -3.16 -4.63
CA GLU A 209 16.57 -3.25 -6.05
C GLU A 209 16.20 -1.95 -6.78
N PHE A 210 17.09 -0.95 -6.75
CA PHE A 210 16.78 0.40 -7.27
C PHE A 210 16.32 0.41 -8.74
N GLU A 211 16.95 -0.39 -9.61
CA GLU A 211 16.56 -0.50 -11.01
C GLU A 211 15.12 -1.03 -11.16
N GLN A 212 14.73 -2.00 -10.33
CA GLN A 212 13.35 -2.49 -10.30
C GLN A 212 12.40 -1.42 -9.79
N LEU A 213 12.74 -0.71 -8.71
CA LEU A 213 11.92 0.37 -8.16
C LEU A 213 11.73 1.49 -9.20
N GLN A 214 12.80 1.91 -9.88
CA GLN A 214 12.74 2.90 -10.95
C GLN A 214 11.85 2.44 -12.12
N HIS A 215 11.95 1.17 -12.50
CA HIS A 215 11.05 0.58 -13.50
C HIS A 215 9.59 0.59 -13.05
N GLY A 216 9.31 0.30 -11.78
CA GLY A 216 7.98 0.41 -11.18
C GLY A 216 7.41 1.83 -11.23
N ILE A 217 8.23 2.84 -10.91
CA ILE A 217 7.86 4.27 -10.95
C ILE A 217 7.48 4.68 -12.38
N ARG A 218 8.19 4.21 -13.40
CA ARG A 218 7.83 4.51 -14.81
C ARG A 218 6.52 3.86 -15.23
N ARG A 219 6.24 2.64 -14.75
CA ARG A 219 5.04 1.89 -15.15
C ARG A 219 3.77 2.37 -14.47
N ILE A 220 3.85 2.82 -13.21
CA ILE A 220 2.66 3.27 -12.47
C ILE A 220 2.09 4.58 -13.03
N THR A 221 2.88 5.41 -13.73
CA THR A 221 2.42 6.72 -14.24
C THR A 221 1.14 6.62 -15.08
N GLY A 222 0.95 5.55 -15.86
CA GLY A 222 -0.28 5.35 -16.66
C GLY A 222 -1.54 5.03 -15.83
N PHE A 223 -1.39 4.71 -14.54
CA PHE A 223 -2.49 4.36 -13.63
C PHE A 223 -2.87 5.52 -12.69
N ILE A 224 -2.03 6.56 -12.63
CA ILE A 224 -2.26 7.75 -11.81
C ILE A 224 -2.70 8.87 -12.74
N PHE A 225 -3.93 9.34 -12.58
CA PHE A 225 -4.51 10.37 -13.45
C PHE A 225 -4.70 11.72 -12.74
N SER A 226 -4.55 11.75 -11.42
CA SER A 226 -4.74 12.98 -10.62
C SER A 226 -3.53 13.91 -10.61
N GLU A 227 -2.32 13.37 -10.78
CA GLU A 227 -1.08 14.12 -10.71
C GLU A 227 0.05 13.43 -11.48
N SER A 228 1.09 14.19 -11.81
CA SER A 228 2.30 13.59 -12.36
C SER A 228 3.07 12.86 -11.26
N TYR A 229 3.34 11.57 -11.47
CA TYR A 229 4.11 10.75 -10.53
C TYR A 229 5.48 10.41 -11.10
N HIS A 230 6.50 11.07 -10.55
CA HIS A 230 7.91 10.93 -10.93
C HIS A 230 8.77 10.73 -9.69
N LEU A 231 10.06 10.45 -9.89
CA LEU A 231 11.00 10.14 -8.81
C LEU A 231 10.96 11.15 -7.66
N GLU A 232 10.89 12.46 -7.92
CA GLU A 232 10.86 13.46 -6.85
C GLU A 232 9.63 13.36 -5.94
N LYS A 233 8.45 13.04 -6.50
CA LYS A 233 7.25 12.76 -5.69
C LYS A 233 7.39 11.41 -4.96
N THR A 234 7.97 10.41 -5.62
CA THR A 234 8.24 9.11 -4.99
C THR A 234 9.21 9.24 -3.81
N ILE A 235 10.20 10.14 -3.88
CA ILE A 235 11.11 10.45 -2.78
C ILE A 235 10.34 10.98 -1.56
N VAL A 236 9.32 11.83 -1.74
CA VAL A 236 8.45 12.29 -0.65
C VAL A 236 7.70 11.13 -0.02
N HIS A 237 7.03 10.30 -0.84
CA HIS A 237 6.26 9.17 -0.34
C HIS A 237 7.14 8.12 0.37
N ALA A 238 8.34 7.85 -0.16
CA ALA A 238 9.32 6.98 0.49
C ALA A 238 9.77 7.57 1.84
N SER A 239 9.98 8.87 1.92
CA SER A 239 10.35 9.53 3.18
C SER A 239 9.23 9.43 4.23
N LYS A 240 7.95 9.53 3.82
CA LYS A 240 6.78 9.30 4.68
C LYS A 240 6.69 7.85 5.18
N ALA A 241 6.92 6.89 4.28
CA ALA A 241 6.91 5.47 4.61
C ALA A 241 8.03 5.13 5.63
N ALA A 242 9.25 5.62 5.40
CA ALA A 242 10.35 5.49 6.34
C ALA A 242 10.01 6.11 7.71
N TYR A 243 9.41 7.31 7.71
CA TYR A 243 9.09 8.00 8.95
C TYR A 243 8.02 7.28 9.79
N ILE A 244 6.93 6.80 9.17
CA ILE A 244 5.96 5.98 9.90
C ILE A 244 6.61 4.70 10.41
N ALA A 245 7.44 4.03 9.61
CA ALA A 245 8.12 2.82 10.07
C ALA A 245 9.00 3.10 11.30
N SER A 246 9.72 4.22 11.31
CA SER A 246 10.50 4.65 12.47
C SER A 246 9.64 5.03 13.68
N LEU A 247 8.51 5.72 13.47
CA LEU A 247 7.57 6.02 14.55
C LEU A 247 7.01 4.74 15.22
N ILE A 248 6.68 3.73 14.43
CA ILE A 248 6.23 2.42 14.95
C ILE A 248 7.37 1.74 15.70
N LEU A 249 8.58 1.70 15.12
CA LEU A 249 9.74 1.03 15.71
C LEU A 249 10.13 1.61 17.08
N HIS A 250 10.04 2.93 17.23
CA HIS A 250 10.36 3.65 18.46
C HIS A 250 9.16 3.86 19.39
N ASP A 251 8.03 3.21 19.10
CA ASP A 251 6.76 3.34 19.85
C ASP A 251 6.35 4.79 20.14
N ALA A 252 6.50 5.65 19.13
CA ALA A 252 6.15 7.05 19.25
C ALA A 252 4.63 7.24 19.46
N SER A 253 4.26 8.39 20.03
CA SER A 253 2.86 8.69 20.37
C SER A 253 2.15 9.57 19.34
N THR A 254 2.89 10.34 18.53
CA THR A 254 2.32 11.36 17.63
C THR A 254 3.00 11.35 16.27
N ILE A 255 2.26 11.78 15.25
CA ILE A 255 2.75 11.95 13.87
C ILE A 255 2.93 13.45 13.63
N GLU A 256 4.15 13.90 13.37
CA GLU A 256 4.39 15.28 12.94
C GLU A 256 4.34 15.38 11.42
N LYS A 257 3.62 16.37 10.89
CA LYS A 257 3.47 16.60 9.44
C LYS A 257 4.27 17.82 9.01
N PHE A 258 4.75 17.78 7.77
CA PHE A 258 5.43 18.91 7.17
C PHE A 258 4.43 20.03 6.83
N GLU A 259 4.76 21.27 7.20
CA GLU A 259 3.91 22.45 6.96
C GLU A 259 4.56 23.47 6.02
N ASP A 260 5.68 24.08 6.43
CA ASP A 260 6.37 25.14 5.66
C ASP A 260 7.89 24.86 5.59
N PRO A 261 8.54 24.94 4.41
CA PRO A 261 10.01 24.85 4.28
C PRO A 261 10.82 25.76 5.22
N LYS A 262 10.27 26.91 5.65
CA LYS A 262 10.94 27.88 6.53
C LYS A 262 11.34 27.29 7.87
N GLN A 263 10.60 26.30 8.39
CA GLN A 263 10.92 25.66 9.66
C GLN A 263 12.28 24.93 9.64
N LEU A 264 12.74 24.56 8.45
CA LEU A 264 13.93 23.73 8.26
C LEU A 264 15.23 24.53 8.29
N LYS A 265 15.19 25.87 8.36
CA LYS A 265 16.35 26.75 8.05
C LYS A 265 17.62 26.35 8.80
N ASN A 266 17.51 25.99 10.08
CA ASN A 266 18.65 25.65 10.93
C ASN A 266 18.83 24.13 11.14
N TRP A 267 17.99 23.31 10.53
CA TRP A 267 18.05 21.85 10.69
C TRP A 267 19.20 21.25 9.89
N LYS A 268 19.85 20.24 10.46
CA LYS A 268 20.93 19.49 9.82
C LYS A 268 20.92 18.06 10.36
N ILE A 269 20.94 17.09 9.45
CA ILE A 269 21.10 15.68 9.80
C ILE A 269 22.59 15.46 10.10
N GLY A 270 22.90 14.90 11.27
CA GLY A 270 24.25 14.61 11.75
C GLY A 270 24.87 13.36 11.11
N GLU A 271 26.10 13.03 11.50
CA GLU A 271 26.89 11.95 10.89
C GLU A 271 26.38 10.52 11.20
N GLU A 272 25.54 10.38 12.24
CA GLU A 272 24.91 9.10 12.59
C GLU A 272 23.92 8.61 11.52
N MET A 273 23.51 9.49 10.61
CA MET A 273 22.70 9.17 9.46
C MET A 273 23.38 9.66 8.18
N ASN A 274 22.98 9.12 7.04
CA ASN A 274 23.54 9.47 5.75
C ASN A 274 23.53 10.99 5.47
N ASN A 275 24.73 11.59 5.47
CA ASN A 275 24.93 13.01 5.19
C ASN A 275 24.39 13.46 3.82
N LYS A 276 24.20 12.56 2.83
CA LYS A 276 23.59 12.88 1.53
C LYS A 276 22.14 13.32 1.66
N LEU A 277 21.44 12.92 2.72
CA LEU A 277 20.06 13.35 2.99
C LEU A 277 19.96 14.87 3.22
N ASN A 278 21.03 15.53 3.69
CA ASN A 278 21.07 16.99 3.79
C ASN A 278 20.89 17.69 2.43
N LYS A 279 21.15 17.02 1.30
CA LYS A 279 20.89 17.58 -0.05
C LYS A 279 19.39 17.77 -0.31
N LEU A 280 18.54 16.94 0.31
CA LEU A 280 17.08 17.03 0.19
C LEU A 280 16.57 18.37 0.73
N LYS A 281 17.23 18.98 1.71
CA LYS A 281 16.79 20.26 2.30
C LYS A 281 16.56 21.34 1.23
N LYS A 282 17.35 21.34 0.16
CA LYS A 282 17.19 22.26 -0.97
C LYS A 282 16.30 21.70 -2.08
N SER A 283 16.45 20.43 -2.45
CA SER A 283 15.74 19.86 -3.60
C SER A 283 14.32 19.41 -3.29
N ASN A 284 14.08 18.94 -2.07
CA ASN A 284 12.83 18.37 -1.60
C ASN A 284 12.68 18.59 -0.07
N PRO A 285 12.25 19.79 0.35
CA PRO A 285 12.14 20.18 1.76
C PRO A 285 11.26 19.25 2.59
N GLU A 286 10.15 18.77 2.03
CA GLU A 286 9.23 17.85 2.71
C GLU A 286 9.89 16.50 2.98
N ALA A 287 10.58 15.92 2.00
CA ALA A 287 11.35 14.70 2.22
C ALA A 287 12.41 14.90 3.31
N PHE A 288 13.14 16.02 3.26
CA PHE A 288 14.14 16.35 4.28
C PHE A 288 13.53 16.44 5.69
N PHE A 289 12.35 17.06 5.83
CA PHE A 289 11.66 17.15 7.13
C PHE A 289 11.49 15.77 7.75
N TYR A 290 10.95 14.80 7.01
CA TYR A 290 10.72 13.46 7.54
C TYR A 290 12.02 12.72 7.88
N TRP A 291 13.07 12.84 7.08
CA TRP A 291 14.38 12.26 7.42
C TRP A 291 15.02 12.92 8.64
N TYR A 292 14.83 14.22 8.83
CA TYR A 292 15.27 14.89 10.06
C TYR A 292 14.49 14.40 11.27
N LYS A 293 13.17 14.21 11.16
CA LYS A 293 12.35 13.64 12.24
C LYS A 293 12.79 12.22 12.62
N ILE A 294 13.12 11.39 11.63
CA ILE A 294 13.74 10.07 11.88
C ILE A 294 15.04 10.24 12.66
N TYR A 295 15.91 11.17 12.25
CA TYR A 295 17.17 11.43 12.92
C TYR A 295 16.98 11.86 14.39
N GLU A 296 16.03 12.76 14.67
CA GLU A 296 15.66 13.15 16.04
C GLU A 296 15.22 11.94 16.87
N LEU A 297 14.35 11.07 16.34
CA LEU A 297 13.89 9.87 17.04
C LEU A 297 15.05 8.93 17.39
N THR A 298 15.97 8.70 16.43
CA THR A 298 17.09 7.77 16.64
C THR A 298 18.13 8.30 17.63
N THR A 299 18.33 9.62 17.69
CA THR A 299 19.33 10.25 18.57
C THR A 299 18.82 10.52 19.98
N GLN A 300 17.50 10.66 20.17
CA GLN A 300 16.91 10.79 21.51
C GLN A 300 16.76 9.45 22.24
N THR A 301 16.80 8.33 21.50
CA THR A 301 16.66 6.97 22.07
C THR A 301 18.02 6.35 22.48
N ASN A 302 19.14 6.96 22.06
CA ASN A 302 20.50 6.57 22.44
C ASN A 302 21.02 7.42 23.61
#